data_AF-A0A9E2E9H8-F1
#
_entry.id   AF-A0A9E2E9H8-F1
#
_cell.length_a   1.000
_cell.length_b   1.000
_cell.length_c   1.000
_cell.angle_alpha   90.00
_cell.angle_beta   90.00
_cell.angle_gamma   90.00
#
_symmetry.space_group_name_H-M   'P 1'
#
loop_
_entity.id
_entity.type
_entity.pdbx_description
1 polymer ?
#
loop_
_entity_poly.entity_id
_entity_poly.type
_entity_poly.pdbx_seq_one_letter_code
_entity_poly.pdbx_strand_id
1 'polypeptide(L)'
;MNKKTLILTLAMIFTLVATTAFAPQTAYAQSGGGSGTLKANGDGLAGIRGSGDVSISGSGILWIRDHAGDAVINVSGGRNRREGENGWVRYSGFNGEASVSGSQITVALSGFGIDLEATGTGKFVLRGSGSYTVEKDGITVLNGVWTEEAQVFSIP
;
A
#
# COMPACT_ATOMS: atom_id res chain seq x y z
N MET A 1 49.53 -7.12 -63.56
CA MET A 1 50.65 -6.33 -62.99
C MET A 1 50.45 -6.26 -61.48
N ASN A 2 51.28 -6.95 -60.70
CA ASN A 2 51.24 -7.02 -59.23
C ASN A 2 52.13 -5.94 -58.60
N LYS A 3 51.76 -5.41 -57.41
CA LYS A 3 52.62 -4.91 -56.29
C LYS A 3 51.70 -4.31 -55.20
N LYS A 4 51.45 -5.02 -54.08
CA LYS A 4 52.13 -4.96 -52.76
C LYS A 4 51.78 -3.73 -51.88
N THR A 5 50.84 -3.94 -50.96
CA THR A 5 50.87 -3.78 -49.47
C THR A 5 51.38 -2.49 -48.76
N LEU A 6 50.69 -2.19 -47.63
CA LEU A 6 51.10 -1.53 -46.34
C LEU A 6 50.64 -0.05 -46.16
N ILE A 7 49.55 0.31 -45.45
CA ILE A 7 49.17 0.31 -44.00
C ILE A 7 49.42 1.68 -43.28
N LEU A 8 48.47 2.07 -42.39
CA LEU A 8 48.49 3.03 -41.25
C LEU A 8 48.50 4.54 -41.65
N THR A 9 47.73 5.49 -41.09
CA THR A 9 46.83 5.68 -39.92
C THR A 9 46.14 7.05 -40.17
N LEU A 10 44.95 7.43 -39.69
CA LEU A 10 44.72 7.94 -38.34
C LEU A 10 43.28 8.55 -38.25
N ALA A 11 42.54 8.10 -37.24
CA ALA A 11 41.47 8.76 -36.47
C ALA A 11 40.43 9.69 -37.14
N MET A 12 39.15 9.33 -37.05
CA MET A 12 38.20 10.11 -36.23
C MET A 12 36.90 9.35 -35.94
N ILE A 13 36.49 9.47 -34.69
CA ILE A 13 35.36 8.87 -33.98
C ILE A 13 34.03 9.46 -34.47
N PHE A 14 32.99 8.63 -34.64
CA PHE A 14 31.64 9.02 -34.19
C PHE A 14 30.86 7.78 -33.71
N THR A 15 30.70 7.74 -32.40
CA THR A 15 29.87 6.86 -31.60
C THR A 15 28.40 6.88 -32.04
N LEU A 16 27.77 5.71 -32.14
CA LEU A 16 26.35 5.57 -31.84
C LEU A 16 26.18 4.35 -30.93
N VAL A 17 26.47 4.56 -29.66
CA VAL A 17 25.84 3.76 -28.61
C VAL A 17 24.37 4.17 -28.67
N ALA A 18 23.53 3.32 -29.25
CA ALA A 18 22.09 3.46 -29.13
C ALA A 18 21.73 3.20 -27.67
N THR A 19 21.88 4.24 -26.84
CA THR A 19 21.24 4.30 -25.54
C THR A 19 19.75 4.25 -25.81
N THR A 20 19.15 3.08 -25.67
CA THR A 20 17.71 3.01 -25.46
C THR A 20 17.45 3.70 -24.13
N ALA A 21 17.21 5.00 -24.19
CA ALA A 21 16.57 5.73 -23.13
C ALA A 21 15.24 5.02 -22.89
N PHE A 22 15.18 4.19 -21.85
CA PHE A 22 13.91 3.96 -21.18
C PHE A 22 13.50 5.34 -20.67
N ALA A 23 12.69 6.05 -21.46
CA ALA A 23 11.94 7.16 -20.93
C ALA A 23 11.24 6.62 -19.67
N PRO A 24 11.29 7.32 -18.54
CA PRO A 24 10.45 6.94 -17.41
C PRO A 24 9.03 6.96 -17.96
N GLN A 25 8.42 5.78 -18.09
CA GLN A 25 6.99 5.70 -18.30
C GLN A 25 6.41 6.25 -17.02
N THR A 26 6.07 7.54 -17.03
CA THR A 26 5.18 8.14 -16.05
C THR A 26 3.88 7.38 -16.20
N ALA A 27 3.73 6.30 -15.43
CA ALA A 27 2.44 5.66 -15.22
C ALA A 27 1.52 6.79 -14.79
N TYR A 28 0.60 7.16 -15.67
CA TYR A 28 -0.47 8.06 -15.32
C TYR A 28 -1.08 7.51 -14.04
N ALA A 29 -1.16 8.33 -13.01
CA ALA A 29 -1.89 8.02 -11.80
C ALA A 29 -3.34 7.78 -12.20
N GLN A 30 -3.66 6.52 -12.53
CA GLN A 30 -5.03 6.11 -12.71
C GLN A 30 -5.67 6.30 -11.35
N SER A 31 -6.61 7.23 -11.27
CA SER A 31 -7.45 7.49 -10.09
C SER A 31 -8.38 6.29 -9.75
N GLY A 32 -8.16 5.12 -10.33
CA GLY A 32 -8.85 3.89 -9.98
C GLY A 32 -7.94 3.04 -9.11
N GLY A 33 -8.18 3.04 -7.81
CA GLY A 33 -7.66 2.00 -6.93
C GLY A 33 -8.13 0.65 -7.47
N GLY A 34 -7.19 -0.22 -7.77
CA GLY A 34 -7.51 -1.57 -8.19
C GLY A 34 -8.15 -2.38 -7.07
N SER A 35 -8.70 -3.52 -7.47
CA SER A 35 -9.36 -4.46 -6.57
C SER A 35 -8.40 -5.58 -6.20
N GLY A 36 -8.31 -5.90 -4.91
CA GLY A 36 -7.47 -6.99 -4.43
C GLY A 36 -7.61 -7.21 -2.93
N THR A 37 -6.78 -8.11 -2.42
CA THR A 37 -6.69 -8.45 -1.00
C THR A 37 -5.31 -8.05 -0.46
N LEU A 38 -5.27 -7.12 0.48
CA LEU A 38 -4.10 -6.78 1.28
C LEU A 38 -4.05 -7.67 2.52
N LYS A 39 -2.89 -8.26 2.79
CA LYS A 39 -2.56 -8.88 4.09
C LYS A 39 -1.32 -8.20 4.64
N ALA A 40 -1.35 -7.74 5.88
CA ALA A 40 -0.23 -7.06 6.51
C ALA A 40 -0.09 -7.45 7.98
N ASN A 41 1.14 -7.71 8.41
CA ASN A 41 1.47 -8.14 9.75
C ASN A 41 2.64 -7.31 10.29
N GLY A 42 2.50 -6.69 11.46
CA GLY A 42 3.58 -5.86 12.01
C GLY A 42 3.22 -4.97 13.20
N ASP A 43 4.14 -4.07 13.51
CA ASP A 43 4.06 -3.05 14.56
C ASP A 43 4.25 -1.66 13.94
N GLY A 44 3.49 -0.67 14.44
CA GLY A 44 3.60 0.73 14.00
C GLY A 44 2.24 1.33 13.65
N LEU A 45 2.02 1.66 12.39
CA LEU A 45 0.77 2.20 11.85
C LEU A 45 0.35 1.43 10.60
N ALA A 46 -0.85 0.85 10.64
CA ALA A 46 -1.52 0.31 9.47
C ALA A 46 -2.80 1.11 9.22
N GLY A 47 -2.97 1.64 8.02
CA GLY A 47 -4.14 2.42 7.63
C GLY A 47 -4.62 2.06 6.24
N ILE A 48 -5.93 1.98 6.06
CA ILE A 48 -6.58 1.73 4.78
C ILE A 48 -7.74 2.72 4.57
N ARG A 49 -7.90 3.16 3.33
CA ARG A 49 -9.07 3.92 2.87
C ARG A 49 -9.58 3.31 1.57
N GLY A 50 -10.88 3.00 1.52
CA GLY A 50 -11.44 2.33 0.35
C GLY A 50 -12.89 1.93 0.49
N SER A 51 -13.30 0.98 -0.36
CA SER A 51 -14.58 0.31 -0.32
C SER A 51 -14.35 -1.20 -0.35
N GLY A 52 -15.02 -1.93 0.54
CA GLY A 52 -14.84 -3.37 0.70
C GLY A 52 -14.90 -3.80 2.18
N ASP A 53 -14.23 -4.90 2.47
CA ASP A 53 -14.17 -5.54 3.78
C ASP A 53 -12.78 -5.36 4.39
N VAL A 54 -12.72 -5.01 5.66
CA VAL A 54 -11.49 -4.84 6.44
C VAL A 54 -11.63 -5.61 7.74
N SER A 55 -10.73 -6.54 8.02
CA SER A 55 -10.50 -7.09 9.36
C SER A 55 -9.15 -6.60 9.87
N ILE A 56 -9.13 -6.06 11.08
CA ILE A 56 -7.89 -5.63 11.72
C ILE A 56 -7.90 -6.02 13.19
N SER A 57 -6.81 -6.62 13.64
CA SER A 57 -6.59 -6.96 15.05
C SER A 57 -5.26 -6.40 15.56
N GLY A 58 -5.11 -6.38 16.88
CA GLY A 58 -3.88 -5.94 17.54
C GLY A 58 -4.15 -5.11 18.79
N SER A 59 -3.11 -4.44 19.28
CA SER A 59 -3.16 -3.61 20.49
C SER A 59 -2.72 -2.18 20.21
N GLY A 60 -3.48 -1.16 20.63
CA GLY A 60 -3.08 0.24 20.50
C GLY A 60 -4.25 1.23 20.46
N ILE A 61 -4.29 2.05 19.41
CA ILE A 61 -5.38 3.00 19.15
C ILE A 61 -5.95 2.71 17.77
N LEU A 62 -7.24 2.38 17.72
CA LEU A 62 -7.99 2.15 16.50
C LEU A 62 -8.81 3.39 16.16
N TRP A 63 -8.80 3.80 14.90
CA TRP A 63 -9.65 4.83 14.32
C TRP A 63 -10.46 4.25 13.18
N ILE A 64 -11.76 4.54 13.16
CA ILE A 64 -12.67 4.17 12.08
C ILE A 64 -13.45 5.42 11.67
N ARG A 65 -13.61 5.62 10.37
CA ARG A 65 -14.48 6.64 9.80
C ARG A 65 -15.26 6.05 8.65
N ASP A 66 -16.56 6.19 8.70
CA ASP A 66 -17.46 5.91 7.59
C ASP A 66 -17.89 7.24 6.97
N HIS A 67 -17.49 7.49 5.72
CA HIS A 67 -17.87 8.73 5.04
C HIS A 67 -19.21 8.61 4.30
N ALA A 68 -19.56 7.41 3.81
CA ALA A 68 -20.77 7.17 3.04
C ALA A 68 -22.00 6.94 3.91
N GLY A 69 -21.81 6.55 5.18
CA GLY A 69 -22.89 6.25 6.12
C GLY A 69 -23.51 4.86 5.92
N ASP A 70 -22.81 3.97 5.22
CA ASP A 70 -23.28 2.63 4.86
C ASP A 70 -22.48 1.49 5.52
N ALA A 71 -21.53 1.81 6.39
CA ALA A 71 -20.62 0.83 6.94
C ALA A 71 -21.25 -0.02 8.05
N VAL A 72 -21.06 -1.33 7.97
CA VAL A 72 -21.28 -2.28 9.06
C VAL A 72 -19.98 -2.40 9.84
N ILE A 73 -20.00 -2.01 11.13
CA ILE A 73 -18.82 -1.95 11.99
C ILE A 73 -19.03 -2.84 13.21
N ASN A 74 -18.18 -3.85 13.38
CA ASN A 74 -18.11 -4.67 14.59
C ASN A 74 -16.73 -4.51 15.22
N VAL A 75 -16.69 -4.18 16.50
CA VAL A 75 -15.43 -4.02 17.25
C VAL A 75 -15.50 -4.84 18.52
N SER A 76 -14.55 -5.74 18.69
CA SER A 76 -14.28 -6.46 19.91
C SER A 76 -13.03 -5.88 20.58
N GLY A 77 -13.12 -5.60 21.88
CA GLY A 77 -12.05 -4.95 22.60
C GLY A 77 -12.01 -3.43 22.44
N GLY A 78 -11.21 -2.78 23.30
CA GLY A 78 -11.19 -1.33 23.46
C GLY A 78 -11.95 -0.87 24.70
N ARG A 79 -11.26 -0.13 25.58
CA ARG A 79 -11.84 0.37 26.84
C ARG A 79 -12.55 1.72 26.69
N ASN A 80 -12.10 2.53 25.73
CA ASN A 80 -12.52 3.93 25.62
C ASN A 80 -12.89 4.27 24.18
N ARG A 81 -14.17 4.02 23.81
CA ARG A 81 -14.78 4.51 22.57
C ARG A 81 -15.10 5.99 22.72
N ARG A 82 -14.68 6.81 21.75
CA ARG A 82 -15.04 8.23 21.65
C ARG A 82 -15.38 8.59 20.22
N GLU A 83 -16.48 9.31 20.06
CA GLU A 83 -16.80 9.98 18.80
C GLU A 83 -16.00 11.28 18.74
N GLY A 84 -15.36 11.50 17.60
CA GLY A 84 -14.59 12.69 17.27
C GLY A 84 -15.29 13.51 16.20
N GLU A 85 -14.67 14.62 15.84
CA GLU A 85 -15.18 15.48 14.77
C GLU A 85 -15.19 14.76 13.42
N ASN A 86 -16.07 15.20 12.51
CA ASN A 86 -16.13 14.74 11.13
C ASN A 86 -16.40 13.22 10.94
N GLY A 87 -17.05 12.57 11.92
CA GLY A 87 -17.46 11.16 11.82
C GLY A 87 -16.37 10.15 12.19
N TRP A 88 -15.29 10.59 12.82
CA TRP A 88 -14.28 9.68 13.36
C TRP A 88 -14.79 9.02 14.64
N VAL A 89 -14.52 7.72 14.78
CA VAL A 89 -14.65 6.99 16.03
C VAL A 89 -13.27 6.47 16.43
N ARG A 90 -12.86 6.76 17.66
CA ARG A 90 -11.57 6.36 18.21
C ARG A 90 -11.78 5.37 19.37
N TYR A 91 -11.02 4.29 19.37
CA TYR A 91 -10.96 3.30 20.44
C TYR A 91 -9.55 3.34 21.06
N SER A 92 -9.41 3.95 22.23
CA SER A 92 -8.11 4.04 22.93
C SER A 92 -7.92 2.87 23.88
N GLY A 93 -6.68 2.33 23.92
CA GLY A 93 -6.41 1.07 24.61
C GLY A 93 -7.16 -0.08 23.96
N PHE A 94 -7.24 -0.05 22.62
CA PHE A 94 -7.72 -1.16 21.81
C PHE A 94 -6.81 -2.37 22.02
N ASN A 95 -7.41 -3.54 22.19
CA ASN A 95 -6.75 -4.83 22.27
C ASN A 95 -7.82 -5.86 21.91
N GLY A 96 -7.86 -6.27 20.65
CA GLY A 96 -8.93 -7.09 20.09
C GLY A 96 -8.96 -7.04 18.57
N GLU A 97 -10.16 -7.21 18.01
CA GLU A 97 -10.41 -7.32 16.57
C GLU A 97 -11.54 -6.40 16.14
N ALA A 98 -11.42 -5.79 14.97
CA ALA A 98 -12.46 -5.00 14.34
C ALA A 98 -12.70 -5.47 12.91
N SER A 99 -13.97 -5.65 12.54
CA SER A 99 -14.41 -5.86 11.16
C SER A 99 -15.25 -4.69 10.68
N VAL A 100 -14.96 -4.20 9.48
CA VAL A 100 -15.63 -3.07 8.85
C VAL A 100 -15.91 -3.40 7.39
N SER A 101 -17.17 -3.33 6.99
CA SER A 101 -17.60 -3.53 5.60
C SER A 101 -18.42 -2.33 5.14
N GLY A 102 -18.07 -1.72 4.02
CA GLY A 102 -18.80 -0.53 3.52
C GLY A 102 -18.09 0.20 2.39
N SER A 103 -18.55 1.41 2.08
CA SER A 103 -17.93 2.27 1.07
C SER A 103 -17.33 3.54 1.67
N GLN A 104 -16.25 4.04 1.07
CA GLN A 104 -15.52 5.22 1.55
C GLN A 104 -15.13 5.16 3.04
N ILE A 105 -14.81 3.96 3.51
CA ILE A 105 -14.36 3.71 4.88
C ILE A 105 -12.89 4.09 5.02
N THR A 106 -12.52 4.58 6.20
CA THR A 106 -11.12 4.68 6.63
C THR A 106 -10.96 3.92 7.92
N VAL A 107 -10.01 2.99 7.97
CA VAL A 107 -9.66 2.22 9.16
C VAL A 107 -8.16 2.38 9.40
N ALA A 108 -7.76 2.70 10.62
CA ALA A 108 -6.35 2.79 10.98
C ALA A 108 -6.09 2.28 12.40
N LEU A 109 -5.03 1.51 12.57
CA LEU A 109 -4.54 1.07 13.87
C LEU A 109 -3.09 1.50 14.01
N SER A 110 -2.81 2.22 15.10
CA SER A 110 -1.43 2.44 15.55
C SER A 110 -1.17 1.66 16.82
N GLY A 111 -0.14 0.81 16.81
CA GLY A 111 0.15 -0.09 17.92
C GLY A 111 1.01 -1.28 17.55
N PHE A 112 0.74 -2.42 18.20
CA PHE A 112 1.57 -3.63 18.17
C PHE A 112 0.74 -4.87 17.84
N GLY A 113 1.40 -5.88 17.26
CA GLY A 113 0.80 -7.15 16.88
C GLY A 113 -0.36 -6.94 15.92
N ILE A 114 -0.19 -6.03 14.97
CA ILE A 114 -1.22 -5.68 13.99
C ILE A 114 -1.29 -6.82 12.96
N ASP A 115 -2.46 -7.41 12.82
CA ASP A 115 -2.83 -8.26 11.69
C ASP A 115 -3.98 -7.55 10.95
N LEU A 116 -3.74 -7.22 9.68
CA LEU A 116 -4.69 -6.53 8.81
C LEU A 116 -4.93 -7.38 7.58
N GLU A 117 -6.19 -7.73 7.33
CA GLU A 117 -6.68 -8.24 6.06
C GLU A 117 -7.72 -7.27 5.50
N ALA A 118 -7.59 -6.89 4.24
CA ALA A 118 -8.59 -6.06 3.57
C ALA A 118 -8.80 -6.46 2.13
N THR A 119 -10.05 -6.66 1.74
CA THR A 119 -10.44 -7.01 0.37
C THR A 119 -11.34 -5.92 -0.21
N GLY A 120 -11.01 -5.44 -1.40
CA GLY A 120 -11.80 -4.42 -2.07
C GLY A 120 -10.95 -3.48 -2.89
N THR A 121 -11.41 -2.23 -3.02
CA THR A 121 -10.70 -1.17 -3.76
C THR A 121 -10.24 -0.09 -2.80
N GLY A 122 -9.01 0.39 -2.95
CA GLY A 122 -8.52 1.43 -2.03
C GLY A 122 -7.03 1.72 -2.08
N LYS A 123 -6.60 2.42 -1.03
CA LYS A 123 -5.21 2.77 -0.76
C LYS A 123 -4.87 2.40 0.68
N PHE A 124 -3.60 2.07 0.91
CA PHE A 124 -3.11 1.74 2.24
C PHE A 124 -1.81 2.47 2.56
N VAL A 125 -1.54 2.59 3.85
CA VAL A 125 -0.30 3.11 4.43
C VAL A 125 0.16 2.15 5.50
N LEU A 126 1.41 1.70 5.40
CA LEU A 126 2.06 0.88 6.41
C LEU A 126 3.34 1.59 6.83
N ARG A 127 3.52 1.78 8.13
CA ARG A 127 4.71 2.43 8.68
C ARG A 127 5.15 1.70 9.94
N GLY A 128 6.45 1.43 10.06
CA GLY A 128 7.05 0.73 11.20
C GLY A 128 7.74 -0.55 10.77
N SER A 129 7.54 -1.64 11.51
CA SER A 129 8.21 -2.93 11.31
C SER A 129 7.20 -4.02 11.00
N GLY A 130 7.33 -4.68 9.86
CA GLY A 130 6.37 -5.69 9.44
C GLY A 130 6.53 -6.10 8.00
N SER A 131 5.60 -6.90 7.49
CA SER A 131 5.53 -7.30 6.10
C SER A 131 4.11 -7.20 5.56
N TYR A 132 3.98 -7.19 4.24
CA TYR A 132 2.69 -7.21 3.58
C TYR A 132 2.74 -7.92 2.23
N THR A 133 1.58 -8.40 1.80
CA THR A 133 1.31 -8.88 0.44
C THR A 133 0.01 -8.28 -0.06
N VAL A 134 -0.07 -8.06 -1.37
CA VAL A 134 -1.30 -7.73 -2.07
C VAL A 134 -1.52 -8.78 -3.14
N GLU A 135 -2.70 -9.39 -3.11
CA GLU A 135 -3.14 -10.43 -4.02
C GLU A 135 -4.27 -9.92 -4.91
N LYS A 136 -4.26 -10.37 -6.16
CA LYS A 136 -5.33 -10.15 -7.13
C LYS A 136 -5.57 -11.44 -7.88
N ASP A 137 -6.81 -11.91 -7.90
CA ASP A 137 -7.20 -13.18 -8.54
C ASP A 137 -6.34 -14.38 -8.08
N GLY A 138 -5.96 -14.39 -6.79
CA GLY A 138 -5.12 -15.44 -6.20
C GLY A 138 -3.63 -15.35 -6.53
N ILE A 139 -3.18 -14.28 -7.18
CA ILE A 139 -1.78 -14.03 -7.54
C ILE A 139 -1.24 -12.86 -6.72
N THR A 140 -0.09 -13.04 -6.06
CA THR A 140 0.61 -11.93 -5.42
C THR A 140 1.14 -10.95 -6.47
N VAL A 141 0.62 -9.72 -6.44
CA VAL A 141 0.96 -8.64 -7.38
C VAL A 141 1.88 -7.58 -6.75
N LEU A 142 1.92 -7.52 -5.43
CA LEU A 142 2.82 -6.64 -4.67
C LEU A 142 3.16 -7.28 -3.33
N ASN A 143 4.38 -7.09 -2.84
CA ASN A 143 4.79 -7.49 -1.50
C ASN A 143 5.92 -6.60 -1.01
N GLY A 144 6.14 -6.58 0.31
CA GLY A 144 7.23 -5.81 0.87
C GLY A 144 7.29 -5.84 2.39
N VAL A 145 8.16 -4.97 2.92
CA VAL A 145 8.29 -4.70 4.34
C VAL A 145 7.71 -3.32 4.66
N TRP A 146 7.35 -3.11 5.92
CA TRP A 146 6.96 -1.79 6.40
C TRP A 146 8.21 -0.91 6.48
N THR A 147 8.06 0.38 6.30
CA THR A 147 9.16 1.35 6.36
C THR A 147 8.89 2.42 7.40
N GLU A 148 9.93 3.02 7.97
CA GLU A 148 9.76 4.16 8.89
C GLU A 148 9.24 5.42 8.20
N GLU A 149 9.42 5.52 6.88
CA GLU A 149 8.75 6.51 6.04
C GLU A 149 7.36 6.02 5.66
N ALA A 150 6.33 6.85 5.88
CA ALA A 150 4.98 6.52 5.47
C ALA A 150 4.88 6.62 3.94
N GLN A 151 4.64 5.49 3.29
CA GLN A 151 4.36 5.43 1.85
C GLN A 151 2.90 5.03 1.61
N VAL A 152 2.23 5.75 0.70
CA VAL A 152 0.85 5.48 0.31
C VAL A 152 0.87 4.61 -0.94
N PHE A 153 0.36 3.39 -0.83
CA PHE A 153 0.23 2.46 -1.95
C PHE A 153 -1.23 2.37 -2.40
N SER A 154 -1.43 2.09 -3.69
CA SER A 154 -2.75 1.76 -4.22
C SER A 154 -2.85 0.25 -4.38
N ILE A 155 -4.03 -0.31 -4.07
CA ILE A 155 -4.29 -1.73 -4.36
C ILE A 155 -4.30 -1.88 -5.90
N PRO A 156 -3.58 -2.85 -6.50
CA PRO A 156 -3.45 -2.98 -7.96
C PRO A 156 -4.68 -3.55 -8.69
#